data_AF-A0AAJ6NNS7-F1
#
_entry.id   AF-A0AAJ6NNS7-F1
#
_cell.length_a   1.000
_cell.length_b   1.000
_cell.length_c   1.000
_cell.angle_alpha   90.00
_cell.angle_beta   90.00
_cell.angle_gamma   90.00
#
_symmetry.space_group_name_H-M   'P 1'
#
loop_
_entity.id
_entity.type
_entity.pdbx_description
1 polymer ?
#
loop_
_entity_poly.entity_id
_entity_poly.type
_entity_poly.pdbx_seq_one_letter_code
_entity_poly.pdbx_strand_id
1 'polypeptide(L)'
;MPWSRIVSGIFAIALALVATLLGGWYFTIAIAVIVFLGHQEYFNLVRARGIAPAAKTTMFVSQVLLVICTVDGNLADAVLPLAGTFICFYLLFQPKMATIADISASIMGLFYVGYLASFWVRLRALGSAALSNLPLGGYWPLNWADIWQQNFTYLPQGLTMTLLTFLCIWAADIGAYIFGRFFGKTPLSDISPKKTVEGAVFGITASVAVALAGASYLHFPRFIITGVALGLLIGIASLLGDLTESMLKRDAGVKDSGQLIPGHGGILDRTDSYIFTAPLVYYFVTLLLPVIRNS
;
A
#
# COMPACT_ATOMS: atom_id res chain seq x y z
N MET A 1 1.76 30.09 -4.81
CA MET A 1 1.06 28.80 -5.06
C MET A 1 1.91 27.52 -4.90
N PRO A 2 3.26 27.49 -4.94
CA PRO A 2 3.99 26.23 -4.66
C PRO A 2 4.15 25.91 -3.17
N TRP A 3 4.17 26.93 -2.29
CA TRP A 3 4.45 26.73 -0.85
C TRP A 3 3.37 25.92 -0.13
N SER A 4 2.09 26.21 -0.38
CA SER A 4 0.99 25.45 0.23
C SER A 4 1.02 23.97 -0.15
N ARG A 5 1.50 23.65 -1.36
CA ARG A 5 1.63 22.26 -1.81
C ARG A 5 2.81 21.54 -1.12
N ILE A 6 3.95 22.21 -0.99
CA ILE A 6 5.11 21.63 -0.31
C ILE A 6 4.79 21.38 1.16
N VAL A 7 4.15 22.34 1.83
CA VAL A 7 3.80 22.23 3.26
C VAL A 7 2.82 21.08 3.52
N SER A 8 1.76 20.94 2.74
CA SER A 8 0.82 19.84 2.96
C SER A 8 1.40 18.47 2.62
N GLY A 9 2.32 18.38 1.64
CA GLY A 9 3.06 17.15 1.36
C GLY A 9 3.98 16.74 2.51
N ILE A 10 4.74 17.68 3.07
CA ILE A 10 5.59 17.43 4.26
C ILE A 10 4.74 17.00 5.45
N PHE A 11 3.60 17.67 5.69
CA PHE A 11 2.69 17.31 6.77
C PHE A 11 2.13 15.90 6.60
N ALA A 12 1.72 15.52 5.37
CA ALA A 12 1.21 14.18 5.09
C ALA A 12 2.27 13.09 5.32
N ILE A 13 3.52 13.33 4.87
CA ILE A 13 4.63 12.40 5.11
C ILE A 13 4.92 12.29 6.62
N ALA A 14 4.98 13.41 7.33
CA ALA A 14 5.19 13.41 8.78
C ALA A 14 4.08 12.65 9.51
N LEU A 15 2.82 12.87 9.14
CA LEU A 15 1.67 12.15 9.70
C LEU A 15 1.78 10.63 9.43
N ALA A 16 2.11 10.24 8.20
CA ALA A 16 2.28 8.84 7.83
C ALA A 16 3.43 8.17 8.60
N LEU A 17 4.57 8.85 8.75
CA LEU A 17 5.71 8.35 9.52
C LEU A 17 5.38 8.23 11.01
N VAL A 18 4.70 9.22 11.59
CA VAL A 18 4.26 9.19 13.00
C VAL A 18 3.25 8.07 13.23
N ALA A 19 2.27 7.90 12.35
CA ALA A 19 1.31 6.81 12.44
C ALA A 19 2.01 5.44 12.32
N THR A 20 2.99 5.33 11.42
CA THR A 20 3.82 4.14 11.26
C THR A 20 4.64 3.87 12.52
N LEU A 21 5.22 4.90 13.13
CA LEU A 21 5.97 4.76 14.38
C LEU A 21 5.06 4.24 15.51
N LEU A 22 3.91 4.90 15.72
CA LEU A 22 2.95 4.56 16.77
C LEU A 22 2.38 3.14 16.62
N GLY A 23 2.05 2.68 15.41
CA GLY A 23 1.52 1.32 15.23
C GLY A 23 0.14 1.10 15.87
N GLY A 24 -0.23 -0.17 16.05
CA GLY A 24 -1.48 -0.57 16.71
C GLY A 24 -2.74 0.05 16.09
N TRP A 25 -3.67 0.50 16.95
CA TRP A 25 -4.88 1.18 16.48
C TRP A 25 -4.59 2.53 15.83
N TYR A 26 -3.53 3.24 16.21
CA TYR A 26 -3.17 4.52 15.60
C TYR A 26 -2.86 4.38 14.11
N PHE A 27 -2.04 3.38 13.77
CA PHE A 27 -1.73 3.07 12.36
C PHE A 27 -2.97 2.60 11.60
N THR A 28 -3.82 1.81 12.26
CA THR A 28 -5.04 1.27 11.65
C THR A 28 -6.03 2.37 11.33
N ILE A 29 -6.21 3.35 12.21
CA ILE A 29 -7.06 4.52 11.95
C ILE A 29 -6.50 5.33 10.77
N ALA A 30 -5.18 5.50 10.69
CA ALA A 30 -4.57 6.19 9.55
C ALA A 30 -4.84 5.45 8.22
N ILE A 31 -4.64 4.13 8.18
CA ILE A 31 -4.96 3.31 7.00
C ILE A 31 -6.47 3.32 6.71
N ALA A 32 -7.32 3.28 7.72
CA ALA A 32 -8.78 3.36 7.59
C ALA A 32 -9.24 4.64 6.90
N VAL A 33 -8.65 5.79 7.28
CA VAL A 33 -8.91 7.09 6.62
C VAL A 33 -8.45 7.04 5.16
N ILE A 34 -7.24 6.54 4.88
CA ILE A 34 -6.71 6.43 3.51
C ILE A 34 -7.62 5.54 2.65
N VAL A 35 -8.00 4.36 3.15
CA VAL A 35 -8.88 3.41 2.46
C VAL A 35 -10.27 4.00 2.24
N PHE A 36 -10.82 4.72 3.21
CA PHE A 36 -12.11 5.39 3.07
C PHE A 36 -12.10 6.44 1.96
N LEU A 37 -11.07 7.30 1.95
CA LEU A 37 -10.89 8.31 0.90
C LEU A 37 -10.62 7.67 -0.46
N GLY A 38 -9.79 6.62 -0.51
CA GLY A 38 -9.46 5.89 -1.74
C GLY A 38 -10.69 5.22 -2.35
N HIS A 39 -11.58 4.69 -1.50
CA HIS A 39 -12.87 4.17 -1.95
C HIS A 39 -13.76 5.24 -2.57
N GLN A 40 -13.80 6.45 -2.00
CA GLN A 40 -14.61 7.53 -2.58
C GLN A 40 -14.15 7.83 -4.00
N GLU A 41 -12.84 7.94 -4.22
CA GLU A 41 -12.26 8.17 -5.54
C GLU A 41 -12.52 7.00 -6.49
N TYR A 42 -12.22 5.78 -6.06
CA TYR A 42 -12.47 4.58 -6.84
C TYR A 42 -13.93 4.47 -7.30
N PHE A 43 -14.90 4.62 -6.39
CA PHE A 43 -16.30 4.52 -6.75
C PHE A 43 -16.80 5.70 -7.57
N ASN A 44 -16.15 6.87 -7.49
CA ASN A 44 -16.44 7.98 -8.40
C ASN A 44 -15.95 7.68 -9.82
N LEU A 45 -14.78 7.05 -9.98
CA LEU A 45 -14.30 6.57 -11.28
C LEU A 45 -15.26 5.55 -11.90
N VAL A 46 -15.71 4.58 -11.10
CA VAL A 46 -16.67 3.56 -11.55
C VAL A 46 -18.00 4.20 -11.97
N ARG A 47 -18.53 5.15 -11.18
CA ARG A 47 -19.77 5.86 -11.51
C ARG A 47 -19.64 6.76 -12.75
N ALA A 48 -18.45 7.29 -13.03
CA ALA A 48 -18.20 8.04 -14.26
C ALA A 48 -18.44 7.20 -15.53
N ARG A 49 -18.36 5.86 -15.41
CA ARG A 49 -18.67 4.91 -16.47
C ARG A 49 -20.13 4.46 -16.52
N GLY A 50 -21.00 5.06 -15.70
CA GLY A 50 -22.42 4.70 -15.61
C GLY A 50 -22.68 3.41 -14.84
N ILE A 51 -21.67 2.84 -14.19
CA ILE A 51 -21.79 1.64 -13.34
C ILE A 51 -22.33 2.07 -11.97
N ALA A 52 -23.25 1.29 -11.41
CA ALA A 52 -23.91 1.52 -10.12
C ALA A 52 -23.45 0.50 -9.06
N PRO A 53 -22.21 0.63 -8.54
CA PRO A 53 -21.66 -0.33 -7.58
C PRO A 53 -22.32 -0.21 -6.21
N ALA A 54 -22.21 -1.27 -5.41
CA ALA A 54 -22.58 -1.33 -4.00
C ALA A 54 -21.55 -0.58 -3.13
N ALA A 55 -21.35 0.71 -3.40
CA ALA A 55 -20.27 1.49 -2.82
C ALA A 55 -20.34 1.58 -1.29
N LYS A 56 -21.53 1.86 -0.73
CA LYS A 56 -21.71 2.03 0.72
C LYS A 56 -21.43 0.75 1.50
N THR A 57 -21.94 -0.38 1.02
CA THR A 57 -21.71 -1.68 1.67
C THR A 57 -20.25 -2.07 1.57
N THR A 58 -19.63 -1.90 0.39
CA THR A 58 -18.21 -2.20 0.19
C THR A 58 -17.31 -1.34 1.07
N MET A 59 -17.60 -0.03 1.18
CA MET A 59 -16.91 0.87 2.09
C MET A 59 -17.02 0.41 3.54
N PHE A 60 -18.23 0.14 4.02
CA PHE A 60 -18.45 -0.29 5.39
C PHE A 60 -17.71 -1.59 5.70
N VAL A 61 -17.83 -2.60 4.82
CA VAL A 61 -17.20 -3.90 5.02
C VAL A 61 -15.67 -3.80 5.00
N SER A 62 -15.10 -2.92 4.19
CA SER A 62 -13.65 -2.69 4.18
C SER A 62 -13.15 -2.03 5.47
N GLN A 63 -13.96 -1.16 6.09
CA GLN A 63 -13.61 -0.60 7.41
C GLN A 63 -13.69 -1.68 8.50
N VAL A 64 -14.72 -2.52 8.47
CA VAL A 64 -14.84 -3.67 9.38
C VAL A 64 -13.67 -4.64 9.18
N LEU A 65 -13.24 -4.89 7.95
CA LEU A 65 -12.07 -5.71 7.64
C LEU A 65 -10.80 -5.19 8.34
N LEU A 66 -10.53 -3.88 8.30
CA LEU A 66 -9.37 -3.29 8.95
C LEU A 66 -9.42 -3.43 10.47
N VAL A 67 -10.61 -3.29 11.06
CA VAL A 67 -10.86 -3.52 12.49
C VAL A 67 -10.66 -5.00 12.87
N ILE A 68 -11.06 -5.93 12.01
CA ILE A 68 -10.82 -7.36 12.27
C ILE A 68 -9.32 -7.66 12.16
N CYS A 69 -8.61 -7.08 11.19
CA CYS A 69 -7.17 -7.28 11.02
C CYS A 69 -6.33 -6.88 12.24
N THR A 70 -6.76 -5.88 13.01
CA THR A 70 -6.03 -5.47 14.23
C THR A 70 -6.24 -6.41 15.39
N VAL A 71 -7.41 -7.04 15.46
CA VAL A 71 -7.77 -7.98 16.53
C VAL A 71 -7.18 -9.35 16.23
N ASP A 72 -7.40 -9.85 15.02
CA ASP A 72 -6.86 -11.12 14.55
C ASP A 72 -6.63 -11.09 13.02
N GLY A 73 -5.36 -11.15 12.63
CA GLY A 73 -4.96 -11.16 11.23
C GLY A 73 -5.42 -12.40 10.45
N ASN A 74 -5.66 -13.54 11.11
CA ASN A 74 -6.09 -14.78 10.45
C ASN A 74 -7.56 -14.72 10.04
N LEU A 75 -8.41 -14.11 10.87
CA LEU A 75 -9.84 -13.96 10.59
C LEU A 75 -10.09 -13.04 9.39
N ALA A 76 -9.17 -12.12 9.11
CA ALA A 76 -9.33 -11.16 8.05
C ALA A 76 -9.32 -11.79 6.64
N ASP A 77 -8.73 -12.97 6.45
CA ASP A 77 -8.80 -13.68 5.16
C ASP A 77 -10.19 -14.30 4.91
N ALA A 78 -10.91 -14.67 5.97
CA ALA A 78 -12.28 -15.14 5.87
C ALA A 78 -13.27 -14.01 5.53
N VAL A 79 -12.91 -12.75 5.84
CA VAL A 79 -13.78 -11.60 5.58
C VAL A 79 -13.98 -11.38 4.08
N LEU A 80 -12.97 -11.61 3.23
CA LEU A 80 -13.10 -11.39 1.78
C LEU A 80 -14.22 -12.24 1.12
N PRO A 81 -14.24 -13.58 1.26
CA PRO A 81 -15.30 -14.40 0.66
C PRO A 81 -16.68 -14.14 1.29
N LEU A 82 -16.73 -13.89 2.61
CA LEU A 82 -17.99 -13.54 3.28
C LEU A 82 -18.55 -12.22 2.77
N ALA A 83 -17.72 -11.17 2.77
CA ALA A 83 -18.05 -9.84 2.27
C ALA A 83 -18.48 -9.87 0.80
N GLY A 84 -17.75 -10.57 -0.05
CA GLY A 84 -18.09 -10.72 -1.47
C GLY A 84 -19.47 -11.37 -1.63
N THR A 85 -19.75 -12.42 -0.87
CA THR A 85 -21.07 -13.08 -0.88
C THR A 85 -22.18 -12.14 -0.44
N PHE A 86 -21.98 -11.39 0.65
CA PHE A 86 -22.95 -10.39 1.13
C PHE A 86 -23.18 -9.25 0.13
N ILE A 87 -22.13 -8.78 -0.56
CA ILE A 87 -22.24 -7.75 -1.59
C ILE A 87 -23.08 -8.26 -2.77
N CYS A 88 -22.81 -9.49 -3.24
CA CYS A 88 -23.60 -10.12 -4.28
C CYS A 88 -25.07 -10.25 -3.87
N PHE A 89 -25.33 -10.74 -2.66
CA PHE A 89 -26.69 -10.88 -2.14
C PHE A 89 -27.40 -9.53 -2.04
N TYR A 90 -26.73 -8.50 -1.52
CA TYR A 90 -27.28 -7.15 -1.42
C TYR A 90 -27.67 -6.56 -2.78
N LEU A 91 -26.86 -6.79 -3.81
CA LEU A 91 -27.14 -6.32 -5.17
C LEU A 91 -28.37 -6.99 -5.79
N LEU A 92 -28.73 -8.22 -5.37
CA LEU A 92 -29.96 -8.89 -5.84
C LEU A 92 -31.25 -8.18 -5.39
N PHE A 93 -31.21 -7.48 -4.25
CA PHE A 93 -32.37 -6.76 -3.70
C PHE A 93 -32.44 -5.29 -4.13
N GLN A 94 -31.55 -4.85 -5.02
CA GLN A 94 -31.61 -3.49 -5.56
C GLN A 94 -32.77 -3.36 -6.55
N PRO A 95 -33.46 -2.19 -6.61
CA PRO A 95 -34.60 -1.98 -7.49
C PRO A 95 -34.22 -1.97 -8.98
N LYS A 96 -32.92 -1.83 -9.31
CA LYS A 96 -32.39 -2.00 -10.66
C LYS A 96 -31.70 -3.35 -10.74
N MET A 97 -31.90 -4.07 -11.84
CA MET A 97 -31.16 -5.31 -12.09
C MET A 97 -29.66 -5.02 -12.10
N ALA A 98 -28.94 -5.60 -11.15
CA ALA A 98 -27.49 -5.45 -11.06
C ALA A 98 -26.84 -6.09 -12.28
N THR A 99 -25.94 -5.36 -12.92
CA THR A 99 -25.15 -5.86 -14.04
C THR A 99 -23.92 -6.59 -13.54
N ILE A 100 -23.31 -7.40 -14.41
CA ILE A 100 -22.01 -8.03 -14.13
C ILE A 100 -20.97 -6.97 -13.77
N ALA A 101 -21.00 -5.81 -14.44
CA ALA A 101 -20.11 -4.69 -14.16
C ALA A 101 -20.28 -4.13 -12.74
N ASP A 102 -21.52 -4.04 -12.23
CA ASP A 102 -21.79 -3.54 -10.87
C ASP A 102 -21.21 -4.48 -9.81
N ILE A 103 -21.37 -5.78 -10.00
CA ILE A 103 -20.82 -6.81 -9.11
C ILE A 103 -19.30 -6.78 -9.17
N SER A 104 -18.72 -6.84 -10.37
CA SER A 104 -17.26 -6.83 -10.57
C SER A 104 -16.61 -5.58 -9.99
N ALA A 105 -17.20 -4.39 -10.19
CA ALA A 105 -16.66 -3.15 -9.63
C ALA A 105 -16.77 -3.10 -8.09
N SER A 106 -17.82 -3.67 -7.52
CA SER A 106 -17.98 -3.74 -6.06
C SER A 106 -16.95 -4.69 -5.44
N ILE A 107 -16.79 -5.89 -6.01
CA ILE A 107 -15.79 -6.86 -5.57
C ILE A 107 -14.37 -6.33 -5.78
N MET A 108 -14.12 -5.67 -6.92
CA MET A 108 -12.82 -5.07 -7.21
C MET A 108 -12.51 -3.95 -6.22
N GLY A 109 -13.47 -3.08 -5.86
CA GLY A 109 -13.27 -2.09 -4.80
C GLY A 109 -12.88 -2.72 -3.47
N LEU A 110 -13.62 -3.75 -3.04
CA LEU A 110 -13.33 -4.51 -1.82
C LEU A 110 -11.92 -5.12 -1.87
N PHE A 111 -11.56 -5.78 -2.96
CA PHE A 111 -10.27 -6.44 -3.12
C PHE A 111 -9.14 -5.41 -3.19
N TYR A 112 -9.19 -4.52 -4.17
CA TYR A 112 -8.12 -3.60 -4.52
C TYR A 112 -7.84 -2.56 -3.43
N VAL A 113 -8.87 -1.84 -2.98
CA VAL A 113 -8.68 -0.72 -2.04
C VAL A 113 -8.82 -1.16 -0.59
N GLY A 114 -9.68 -2.15 -0.30
CA GLY A 114 -9.89 -2.66 1.06
C GLY A 114 -8.89 -3.75 1.46
N TYR A 115 -8.98 -4.91 0.81
CA TYR A 115 -8.28 -6.13 1.21
C TYR A 115 -6.77 -6.03 1.05
N LEU A 116 -6.27 -5.54 -0.09
CA LEU A 116 -4.83 -5.37 -0.29
C LEU A 116 -4.23 -4.34 0.69
N ALA A 117 -4.94 -3.25 0.97
CA ALA A 117 -4.51 -2.26 1.95
C ALA A 117 -4.48 -2.81 3.39
N SER A 118 -5.33 -3.80 3.70
CA SER A 118 -5.35 -4.43 5.02
C SER A 118 -4.03 -5.12 5.39
N PHE A 119 -3.23 -5.53 4.38
CA PHE A 119 -1.92 -6.11 4.61
C PHE A 119 -0.91 -5.11 5.20
N TRP A 120 -1.09 -3.81 5.02
CA TRP A 120 -0.26 -2.82 5.73
C TRP A 120 -0.47 -2.92 7.24
N VAL A 121 -1.72 -3.05 7.69
CA VAL A 121 -2.05 -3.21 9.11
C VAL A 121 -1.45 -4.50 9.65
N ARG A 122 -1.60 -5.60 8.92
CA ARG A 122 -1.03 -6.90 9.30
C ARG A 122 0.50 -6.89 9.34
N LEU A 123 1.13 -6.27 8.34
CA LEU A 123 2.58 -6.10 8.27
C LEU A 123 3.08 -5.30 9.47
N ARG A 124 2.44 -4.17 9.79
CA ARG A 124 2.82 -3.33 10.92
C ARG A 124 2.58 -4.02 12.26
N ALA A 125 1.60 -4.92 12.36
CA ALA A 125 1.30 -5.68 13.59
C ALA A 125 2.36 -6.75 13.92
N LEU A 126 3.19 -7.19 12.96
CA LEU A 126 4.21 -8.22 13.17
C LEU A 126 5.17 -7.85 14.32
N GLY A 127 5.29 -8.74 15.30
CA GLY A 127 6.17 -8.56 16.46
C GLY A 127 5.81 -7.41 17.40
N SER A 128 4.67 -6.73 17.19
CA SER A 128 4.31 -5.52 17.96
C SER A 128 3.77 -5.83 19.36
N ALA A 129 3.08 -6.96 19.53
CA ALA A 129 2.47 -7.33 20.81
C ALA A 129 3.50 -7.53 21.95
N ALA A 130 4.73 -7.91 21.61
CA ALA A 130 5.80 -8.12 22.59
C ALA A 130 6.50 -6.82 23.04
N LEU A 131 6.38 -5.74 22.25
CA LEU A 131 7.16 -4.51 22.42
C LEU A 131 6.29 -3.26 22.64
N SER A 132 4.96 -3.38 22.60
CA SER A 132 4.03 -2.25 22.78
C SER A 132 4.15 -1.63 24.18
N ASN A 133 4.34 -0.31 24.24
CA ASN A 133 4.50 0.46 25.48
C ASN A 133 3.47 1.59 25.65
N LEU A 134 2.60 1.81 24.66
CA LEU A 134 1.51 2.79 24.70
C LEU A 134 0.14 2.08 24.76
N PRO A 135 -0.92 2.77 25.20
CA PRO A 135 -2.28 2.25 25.10
C PRO A 135 -2.63 1.89 23.66
N LEU A 136 -3.66 1.05 23.48
CA LEU A 136 -4.15 0.63 22.16
C LEU A 136 -3.08 -0.06 21.28
N GLY A 137 -2.13 -0.77 21.90
CA GLY A 137 -1.08 -1.51 21.20
C GLY A 137 -0.06 -0.60 20.51
N GLY A 138 0.05 0.66 20.94
CA GLY A 138 1.00 1.59 20.38
C GLY A 138 2.44 1.32 20.82
N TYR A 139 3.38 1.86 20.05
CA TYR A 139 4.82 1.80 20.29
C TYR A 139 5.44 3.19 20.17
N TRP A 140 6.31 3.54 21.11
CA TRP A 140 7.15 4.72 21.05
C TRP A 140 8.60 4.38 21.44
N PRO A 141 9.61 4.77 20.67
CA PRO A 141 11.01 4.52 21.03
C PRO A 141 11.34 5.20 22.37
N LEU A 142 11.76 4.42 23.36
CA LEU A 142 12.18 4.95 24.67
C LEU A 142 13.55 5.61 24.60
N ASN A 143 14.49 5.00 23.85
CA ASN A 143 15.83 5.52 23.62
C ASN A 143 16.08 5.69 22.12
N TRP A 144 16.16 6.93 21.65
CA TRP A 144 16.51 7.22 20.26
C TRP A 144 17.97 6.84 19.94
N ALA A 145 18.82 6.72 20.96
CA ALA A 145 20.21 6.29 20.82
C ALA A 145 20.33 4.87 20.25
N ASP A 146 19.38 3.98 20.52
CA ASP A 146 19.41 2.59 20.04
C ASP A 146 19.28 2.52 18.51
N ILE A 147 18.58 3.48 17.91
CA ILE A 147 18.47 3.62 16.45
C ILE A 147 19.82 4.00 15.85
N TRP A 148 20.54 4.94 16.48
CA TRP A 148 21.85 5.39 16.04
C TRP A 148 22.94 4.33 16.25
N GLN A 149 22.82 3.55 17.33
CA GLN A 149 23.73 2.45 17.67
C GLN A 149 23.41 1.14 16.94
N GLN A 150 22.46 1.15 16.01
CA GLN A 150 22.10 0.01 15.15
C GLN A 150 21.52 -1.20 15.91
N ASN A 151 20.95 -0.97 17.11
CA ASN A 151 20.35 -2.02 17.93
C ASN A 151 18.85 -2.18 17.58
N PHE A 152 18.55 -2.93 16.51
CA PHE A 152 17.17 -3.17 16.04
C PHE A 152 16.36 -4.16 16.89
N THR A 153 16.98 -4.78 17.90
CA THR A 153 16.33 -5.79 18.77
C THR A 153 15.12 -5.23 19.52
N TYR A 154 15.09 -3.92 19.79
CA TYR A 154 14.00 -3.25 20.53
C TYR A 154 12.96 -2.59 19.62
N LEU A 155 13.10 -2.72 18.30
CA LEU A 155 12.15 -2.19 17.33
C LEU A 155 11.20 -3.29 16.85
N PRO A 156 9.88 -3.05 16.81
CA PRO A 156 8.94 -4.02 16.25
C PRO A 156 9.34 -4.40 14.82
N GLN A 157 9.37 -5.70 14.52
CA GLN A 157 9.69 -6.19 13.18
C GLN A 157 8.77 -5.57 12.12
N GLY A 158 7.47 -5.43 12.42
CA GLY A 158 6.52 -4.79 11.51
C GLY A 158 6.85 -3.32 11.21
N LEU A 159 7.45 -2.59 12.16
CA LEU A 159 7.88 -1.20 11.95
C LEU A 159 9.04 -1.13 10.96
N THR A 160 10.10 -1.92 11.17
CA THR A 160 11.28 -1.90 10.31
C THR A 160 10.96 -2.35 8.88
N MET A 161 10.12 -3.38 8.72
CA MET A 161 9.66 -3.85 7.41
C MET A 161 8.81 -2.81 6.68
N THR A 162 7.90 -2.14 7.39
CA THR A 162 7.04 -1.10 6.80
C THR A 162 7.89 0.07 6.29
N LEU A 163 8.84 0.54 7.12
CA LEU A 163 9.75 1.63 6.74
C LEU A 163 10.67 1.23 5.59
N LEU A 164 11.25 0.03 5.62
CA LEU A 164 12.08 -0.48 4.53
C LEU A 164 11.28 -0.53 3.22
N THR A 165 10.02 -0.95 3.28
CA THR A 165 9.14 -1.01 2.11
C THR A 165 8.88 0.39 1.54
N PHE A 166 8.57 1.37 2.39
CA PHE A 166 8.41 2.76 1.95
C PHE A 166 9.68 3.32 1.30
N LEU A 167 10.85 3.07 1.89
CA LEU A 167 12.13 3.49 1.32
C LEU A 167 12.38 2.83 -0.05
N CYS A 168 12.04 1.56 -0.22
CA CYS A 168 12.16 0.86 -1.50
C CYS A 168 11.22 1.43 -2.56
N ILE A 169 9.95 1.71 -2.20
CA ILE A 169 8.98 2.36 -3.11
C ILE A 169 9.49 3.75 -3.51
N TRP A 170 9.91 4.59 -2.56
CA TRP A 170 10.43 5.92 -2.85
C TRP A 170 11.69 5.87 -3.71
N ALA A 171 12.59 4.92 -3.45
CA ALA A 171 13.77 4.73 -4.28
C ALA A 171 13.41 4.29 -5.70
N ALA A 172 12.40 3.42 -5.86
CA ALA A 172 11.89 3.03 -7.17
C ALA A 172 11.34 4.22 -7.95
N ASP A 173 10.49 5.04 -7.32
CA ASP A 173 9.87 6.20 -7.95
C ASP A 173 10.90 7.27 -8.31
N ILE A 174 11.81 7.60 -7.39
CA ILE A 174 12.87 8.58 -7.60
C ILE A 174 13.84 8.09 -8.68
N GLY A 175 14.25 6.82 -8.62
CA GLY A 175 15.13 6.21 -9.61
C GLY A 175 14.49 6.21 -11.00
N ALA A 176 13.24 5.77 -11.10
CA ALA A 176 12.52 5.77 -12.37
C ALA A 176 12.30 7.17 -12.93
N TYR A 177 11.99 8.15 -12.09
CA TYR A 177 11.80 9.53 -12.52
C TYR A 177 13.10 10.18 -13.01
N ILE A 178 14.18 10.09 -12.23
CA ILE A 178 15.46 10.73 -12.56
C ILE A 178 16.03 10.10 -13.82
N PHE A 179 16.25 8.78 -13.81
CA PHE A 179 16.91 8.11 -14.93
C PHE A 179 15.99 7.97 -16.15
N GLY A 180 14.68 7.84 -15.94
CA GLY A 180 13.70 7.87 -17.03
C GLY A 180 13.68 9.22 -17.74
N ARG A 181 13.91 10.34 -17.04
CA ARG A 181 14.00 11.67 -17.67
C ARG A 181 15.29 11.87 -18.47
N PHE A 182 16.41 11.33 -18.01
CA PHE A 182 17.71 11.52 -18.68
C PHE A 182 17.96 10.51 -19.81
N PHE A 183 17.58 9.25 -19.61
CA PHE A 183 17.92 8.15 -20.50
C PHE A 183 16.72 7.50 -21.18
N GLY A 184 15.49 7.87 -20.78
CA GLY A 184 14.28 7.26 -21.29
C GLY A 184 14.05 7.53 -22.77
N LYS A 185 13.91 6.46 -23.55
CA LYS A 185 13.65 6.53 -24.99
C LYS A 185 12.46 5.68 -25.39
N THR A 186 12.24 4.56 -24.70
CA THR A 186 11.18 3.61 -25.03
C THR A 186 10.02 3.75 -24.06
N PRO A 187 8.79 4.08 -24.51
CA PRO A 187 7.63 4.16 -23.64
C PRO A 187 7.27 2.76 -23.12
N LEU A 188 6.86 2.69 -21.84
CA LEU A 188 6.58 1.43 -21.15
C LEU A 188 5.20 0.86 -21.51
N SER A 189 4.20 1.72 -21.71
CA SER A 189 2.85 1.32 -22.13
C SER A 189 2.11 2.47 -22.79
N ASP A 190 1.14 2.16 -23.63
CA ASP A 190 0.24 3.15 -24.25
C ASP A 190 -0.65 3.87 -23.22
N ILE A 191 -0.90 3.22 -22.08
CA ILE A 191 -1.70 3.76 -20.97
C ILE A 191 -0.94 4.88 -20.24
N SER A 192 0.39 4.76 -20.14
CA SER A 192 1.27 5.73 -19.47
C SER A 192 2.51 6.05 -20.32
N PRO A 193 2.36 6.84 -21.40
CA PRO A 193 3.43 7.10 -22.36
C PRO A 193 4.60 7.91 -21.79
N LYS A 194 4.43 8.50 -20.59
CA LYS A 194 5.49 9.23 -19.89
C LYS A 194 6.46 8.32 -19.14
N LYS A 195 6.05 7.09 -18.85
CA LYS A 195 6.92 6.10 -18.21
C LYS A 195 7.74 5.39 -19.28
N THR A 196 9.03 5.19 -19.01
CA THR A 196 9.96 4.56 -19.94
C THR A 196 10.47 3.23 -19.41
N VAL A 197 10.80 2.31 -20.31
CA VAL A 197 11.35 0.99 -19.93
C VAL A 197 12.69 1.18 -19.21
N GLU A 198 13.53 2.10 -19.70
CA GLU A 198 14.81 2.40 -19.06
C GLU A 198 14.57 2.93 -17.63
N GLY A 199 13.64 3.87 -17.47
CA GLY A 199 13.25 4.37 -16.16
C GLY A 199 12.79 3.25 -15.21
N ALA A 200 11.94 2.34 -15.69
CA ALA A 200 11.48 1.20 -14.90
C ALA A 200 12.63 0.31 -14.41
N VAL A 201 13.59 -0.01 -15.29
CA VAL A 201 14.78 -0.81 -14.93
C VAL A 201 15.62 -0.11 -13.86
N PHE A 202 15.86 1.20 -14.00
CA PHE A 202 16.60 1.97 -13.01
C PHE A 202 15.85 2.10 -11.67
N GLY A 203 14.53 2.27 -11.70
CA GLY A 203 13.68 2.27 -10.49
C GLY A 203 13.77 0.94 -9.74
N ILE A 204 13.60 -0.18 -10.45
CA ILE A 204 13.74 -1.52 -9.84
C ILE A 204 15.13 -1.72 -9.25
N THR A 205 16.18 -1.30 -9.98
CA THR A 205 17.57 -1.40 -9.50
C THR A 205 17.80 -0.56 -8.24
N ALA A 206 17.23 0.65 -8.16
CA ALA A 206 17.29 1.50 -6.98
C ALA A 206 16.58 0.85 -5.77
N SER A 207 15.40 0.25 -6.00
CA SER A 207 14.69 -0.55 -4.97
C SER A 207 15.55 -1.71 -4.47
N VAL A 208 16.21 -2.45 -5.38
CA VAL A 208 17.15 -3.54 -5.03
C VAL A 208 18.32 -3.04 -4.18
N ALA A 209 18.92 -1.89 -4.52
CA ALA A 209 20.01 -1.32 -3.73
C ALA A 209 19.56 -0.98 -2.30
N VAL A 210 18.39 -0.37 -2.13
CA VAL A 210 17.83 -0.04 -0.81
C VAL A 210 17.46 -1.31 -0.03
N ALA A 211 16.85 -2.30 -0.68
CA ALA A 211 16.50 -3.56 -0.05
C ALA A 211 17.74 -4.37 0.37
N LEU A 212 18.82 -4.34 -0.40
CA LEU A 212 20.12 -4.93 -0.04
C LEU A 212 20.72 -4.26 1.20
N ALA A 213 20.74 -2.93 1.22
CA ALA A 213 21.21 -2.17 2.38
C ALA A 213 20.36 -2.51 3.61
N GLY A 214 19.03 -2.49 3.49
CA GLY A 214 18.10 -2.86 4.55
C GLY A 214 18.27 -4.30 5.04
N ALA A 215 18.42 -5.27 4.14
CA ALA A 215 18.64 -6.67 4.49
C ALA A 215 19.97 -6.88 5.22
N SER A 216 21.02 -6.16 4.83
CA SER A 216 22.30 -6.21 5.54
C SER A 216 22.20 -5.62 6.95
N TYR A 217 21.49 -4.51 7.08
CA TYR A 217 21.34 -3.75 8.32
C TYR A 217 20.40 -4.41 9.33
N LEU A 218 19.35 -5.09 8.84
CA LEU A 218 18.43 -5.89 9.64
C LEU A 218 18.91 -7.33 9.84
N HIS A 219 20.14 -7.65 9.41
CA HIS A 219 20.78 -8.95 9.55
C HIS A 219 19.92 -10.13 9.03
N PHE A 220 19.34 -9.98 7.84
CA PHE A 220 18.56 -11.06 7.23
C PHE A 220 19.43 -12.28 6.92
N PRO A 221 18.88 -13.50 7.00
CA PRO A 221 19.58 -14.71 6.57
C PRO A 221 19.89 -14.61 5.08
N ARG A 222 21.13 -14.91 4.67
CA ARG A 222 21.58 -14.82 3.27
C ARG A 222 21.19 -13.46 2.64
N PHE A 223 21.55 -12.37 3.33
CA PHE A 223 21.07 -11.00 3.07
C PHE A 223 21.13 -10.57 1.59
N ILE A 224 22.10 -11.05 0.81
CA ILE A 224 22.21 -10.76 -0.63
C ILE A 224 21.00 -11.31 -1.38
N ILE A 225 20.67 -12.59 -1.17
CA ILE A 225 19.57 -13.27 -1.85
C ILE A 225 18.24 -12.67 -1.40
N THR A 226 18.04 -12.52 -0.09
CA THR A 226 16.80 -11.96 0.45
C THR A 226 16.61 -10.49 0.08
N GLY A 227 17.68 -9.70 0.07
CA GLY A 227 17.65 -8.28 -0.30
C GLY A 227 17.35 -8.08 -1.78
N VAL A 228 17.99 -8.85 -2.68
CA VAL A 228 17.67 -8.82 -4.11
C VAL A 228 16.22 -9.25 -4.36
N ALA A 229 15.80 -10.37 -3.75
CA ALA A 229 14.43 -10.88 -3.93
C ALA A 229 13.38 -9.87 -3.43
N LEU A 230 13.58 -9.29 -2.25
CA LEU A 230 12.68 -8.27 -1.68
C LEU A 230 12.63 -7.02 -2.56
N GLY A 231 13.80 -6.51 -2.99
CA GLY A 231 13.88 -5.29 -3.78
C GLY A 231 13.27 -5.42 -5.17
N LEU A 232 13.45 -6.58 -5.83
CA LEU A 232 12.78 -6.91 -7.09
C LEU A 232 11.27 -6.99 -6.90
N LEU A 233 10.83 -7.69 -5.87
CA LEU A 233 9.40 -7.84 -5.54
C LEU A 233 8.74 -6.48 -5.31
N ILE A 234 9.35 -5.61 -4.50
CA ILE A 234 8.81 -4.27 -4.23
C ILE A 234 8.84 -3.40 -5.49
N GLY A 235 9.97 -3.36 -6.22
CA GLY A 235 10.12 -2.50 -7.40
C GLY A 235 9.18 -2.88 -8.55
N ILE A 236 8.90 -4.18 -8.74
CA ILE A 236 7.92 -4.64 -9.73
C ILE A 236 6.50 -4.34 -9.24
N ALA A 237 6.20 -4.62 -7.97
CA ALA A 237 4.87 -4.41 -7.41
C ALA A 237 4.44 -2.93 -7.41
N SER A 238 5.36 -2.02 -7.07
CA SER A 238 5.10 -0.58 -7.10
C SER A 238 4.77 -0.10 -8.51
N LEU A 239 5.56 -0.56 -9.50
CA LEU A 239 5.33 -0.23 -10.90
C LEU A 239 3.97 -0.76 -11.40
N LEU A 240 3.61 -2.00 -11.04
CA LEU A 240 2.32 -2.60 -11.39
C LEU A 240 1.15 -1.83 -10.77
N GLY A 241 1.30 -1.34 -9.54
CA GLY A 241 0.27 -0.52 -8.88
C GLY A 241 -0.03 0.77 -9.63
N ASP A 242 1.00 1.55 -9.94
CA ASP A 242 0.83 2.81 -10.69
C ASP A 242 0.27 2.56 -12.11
N LEU A 243 0.70 1.49 -12.79
CA LEU A 243 0.12 1.12 -14.09
C LEU A 243 -1.35 0.70 -13.99
N THR A 244 -1.72 -0.06 -12.96
CA THR A 244 -3.10 -0.48 -12.73
C THR A 244 -3.99 0.72 -12.46
N GLU A 245 -3.53 1.66 -11.65
CA GLU A 245 -4.27 2.88 -11.36
C GLU A 245 -4.38 3.80 -12.58
N SER A 246 -3.30 3.94 -13.34
CA SER A 246 -3.30 4.63 -14.63
C SER A 246 -4.32 4.03 -15.59
N MET A 247 -4.42 2.69 -15.65
CA MET A 247 -5.42 2.00 -16.47
C MET A 247 -6.86 2.33 -16.03
N LEU A 248 -7.15 2.30 -14.73
CA LEU A 248 -8.48 2.65 -14.19
C LEU A 248 -8.87 4.10 -14.55
N LYS A 249 -7.93 5.04 -14.45
CA LYS A 249 -8.17 6.45 -14.79
C LYS A 249 -8.47 6.63 -16.28
N ARG A 250 -7.69 5.97 -17.14
CA ARG A 250 -7.89 6.03 -18.60
C ARG A 250 -9.21 5.41 -19.04
N ASP A 251 -9.61 4.28 -18.45
CA ASP A 251 -10.93 3.71 -18.73
C ASP A 251 -12.06 4.64 -18.29
N ALA A 252 -11.93 5.27 -17.11
CA ALA A 252 -12.88 6.26 -16.61
C ALA A 252 -12.91 7.58 -17.40
N GLY A 253 -12.01 7.77 -18.38
CA GLY A 253 -11.92 8.99 -19.19
C GLY A 253 -11.36 10.20 -18.43
N VAL A 254 -10.76 10.00 -17.25
CA VAL A 254 -10.19 11.05 -16.42
C VAL A 254 -8.67 10.91 -16.33
N LYS A 255 -7.99 11.97 -15.89
CA LYS A 255 -6.54 11.98 -15.72
C LYS A 255 -6.10 11.75 -14.26
N ASP A 256 -6.84 12.31 -13.33
CA ASP A 256 -6.57 12.26 -11.88
C ASP A 256 -7.75 11.53 -11.21
N SER A 257 -7.50 10.71 -10.18
CA SER A 257 -8.54 9.89 -9.51
C SER A 257 -9.54 10.74 -8.72
N GLY A 258 -9.13 11.93 -8.29
CA GLY A 258 -9.96 12.87 -7.53
C GLY A 258 -9.27 14.21 -7.27
N GLN A 259 -9.99 15.10 -6.58
CA GLN A 259 -9.48 16.38 -6.07
C GLN A 259 -9.68 16.53 -4.56
N LEU A 260 -9.86 15.40 -3.85
CA LEU A 260 -10.20 15.36 -2.43
C LEU A 260 -9.15 16.06 -1.55
N ILE A 261 -7.89 16.10 -1.98
CA ILE A 261 -6.86 16.94 -1.35
C ILE A 261 -6.58 18.16 -2.24
N PRO A 262 -6.97 19.37 -1.80
CA PRO A 262 -6.74 20.61 -2.55
C PRO A 262 -5.26 20.77 -2.96
N GLY A 263 -4.99 20.69 -4.27
CA GLY A 263 -3.67 20.86 -4.85
C GLY A 263 -2.73 19.65 -4.82
N HIS A 264 -3.19 18.45 -4.41
CA HIS A 264 -2.36 17.22 -4.33
C HIS A 264 -2.78 16.07 -5.25
N GLY A 265 -3.91 16.19 -5.94
CA GLY A 265 -4.51 15.08 -6.68
C GLY A 265 -5.38 14.21 -5.78
N GLY A 266 -5.67 12.98 -6.20
CA GLY A 266 -6.39 12.03 -5.39
C GLY A 266 -5.51 11.27 -4.41
N ILE A 267 -6.10 10.70 -3.37
CA ILE A 267 -5.40 9.80 -2.44
C ILE A 267 -5.02 8.49 -3.13
N LEU A 268 -5.83 8.04 -4.09
CA LEU A 268 -5.57 6.82 -4.86
C LEU A 268 -4.33 7.01 -5.73
N ASP A 269 -4.15 8.21 -6.32
CA ASP A 269 -2.96 8.60 -7.09
C ASP A 269 -1.67 8.59 -6.26
N ARG A 270 -1.77 8.60 -4.93
CA ARG A 270 -0.62 8.61 -4.01
C ARG A 270 -0.34 7.27 -3.37
N THR A 271 -1.30 6.36 -3.44
CA THR A 271 -1.24 5.06 -2.75
C THR A 271 -1.23 3.89 -3.73
N ASP A 272 -1.36 4.15 -5.03
CA ASP A 272 -1.29 3.18 -6.14
C ASP A 272 -0.15 2.16 -6.00
N SER A 273 1.07 2.63 -5.78
CA SER A 273 2.29 1.83 -5.65
C SER A 273 2.35 1.03 -4.35
N TYR A 274 1.57 1.41 -3.35
CA TYR A 274 1.55 0.80 -2.02
C TYR A 274 0.54 -0.35 -1.94
N ILE A 275 -0.51 -0.32 -2.76
CA ILE A 275 -1.62 -1.28 -2.69
C ILE A 275 -1.14 -2.71 -2.97
N PHE A 276 -0.46 -2.95 -4.09
CA PHE A 276 0.04 -4.31 -4.42
C PHE A 276 1.27 -4.71 -3.62
N THR A 277 2.06 -3.74 -3.16
CA THR A 277 3.32 -4.02 -2.46
C THR A 277 3.07 -4.63 -1.08
N ALA A 278 2.04 -4.18 -0.36
CA ALA A 278 1.74 -4.64 1.01
C ALA A 278 1.59 -6.16 1.18
N PRO A 279 0.70 -6.86 0.45
CA PRO A 279 0.54 -8.31 0.58
C PRO A 279 1.81 -9.08 0.21
N LEU A 280 2.52 -8.63 -0.84
CA LEU A 280 3.72 -9.32 -1.31
C LEU A 280 4.84 -9.25 -0.27
N VAL A 281 5.04 -8.08 0.36
CA VAL A 281 6.00 -7.95 1.46
C VAL A 281 5.55 -8.73 2.69
N TYR A 282 4.27 -8.70 3.04
CA TYR A 282 3.74 -9.45 4.17
C TYR A 282 4.05 -10.95 4.04
N TYR A 283 3.73 -11.55 2.89
CA TYR A 283 4.02 -12.97 2.65
C TYR A 283 5.51 -13.25 2.46
N PHE A 284 6.28 -12.30 1.92
CA PHE A 284 7.74 -12.44 1.88
C PHE A 284 8.31 -12.59 3.30
N VAL A 285 7.88 -11.74 4.24
CA VAL A 285 8.39 -11.76 5.63
C VAL A 285 7.86 -12.95 6.42
N THR A 286 6.59 -13.34 6.23
CA THR A 286 5.95 -14.40 7.03
C THR A 286 6.17 -15.81 6.49
N LEU A 287 6.32 -15.99 5.18
CA LEU A 287 6.45 -17.31 4.54
C LEU A 287 7.85 -17.53 3.96
N LEU A 288 8.37 -16.62 3.14
CA LEU A 288 9.63 -16.84 2.42
C LEU A 288 10.87 -16.69 3.32
N LEU A 289 10.91 -15.64 4.15
CA LEU A 289 12.06 -15.36 5.00
C LEU A 289 12.36 -16.48 6.01
N PRO A 290 11.37 -17.10 6.68
CA PRO A 290 11.61 -18.25 7.57
C PRO A 290 12.11 -19.49 6.83
N VAL A 291 11.61 -19.75 5.62
CA VAL A 291 12.06 -20.89 4.80
C VAL A 291 13.54 -20.75 4.45
N ILE A 292 13.97 -19.54 4.03
CA ILE A 292 15.37 -19.26 3.69
C ILE A 292 16.28 -19.35 4.93
N ARG A 293 15.78 -18.98 6.11
CA ARG A 293 16.53 -19.10 7.38
C ARG A 293 16.83 -20.55 7.75
N ASN A 294 15.90 -21.45 7.44
CA ASN A 294 15.98 -22.87 7.81
C ASN A 294 16.68 -23.74 6.76
N SER A 295 17.07 -23.15 5.61
CA SER A 295 17.76 -23.82 4.50
C SER A 295 19.26 -23.55 4.52
#